data_AF-A0A4P9ZJ77-F1
#
_entry.id   AF-A0A4P9ZJ77-F1
#
_cell.length_a   1.000
_cell.length_b   1.000
_cell.length_c   1.000
_cell.angle_alpha   90.00
_cell.angle_beta   90.00
_cell.angle_gamma   90.00
#
_symmetry.space_group_name_H-M   'P 1'
#
loop_
_entity.id
_entity.type
_entity.pdbx_description
1 polymer ?
#
loop_
_entity_poly.entity_id
_entity_poly.type
_entity_poly.pdbx_seq_one_letter_code
_entity_poly.pdbx_strand_id
1 'polypeptide(L)'
;MLSRLSRRLVSSFQPTAQDNTSSIEIKNVAPPVLRRYSTSDPDGILEMIFAVCLVDFHHARGPEVLWWRSNYIKDWTPDQNLFRHLPFQALPDGSHLFTETFSNFNLVYDFRSGTSLDDKSDIDTFQGNPNHIETLFGCSCVRQIKTADMSQDEVARNKDITRSIVQKAVVVIARKQPIFTKIKEKLSIITQTYFEQNDFNDYVLLDSLFENLNRTFKLGDDESPRYEEQEEYFVNLNLRGILFLFKNDMLVILKALLLEKKVMVYSNNDLELLTQFQNNLIALIPNLLENLDLCGCPLCDYTEKHSPLQKPTSLKTNDRMSMLRFFGLPLQIFSTKGSFCNPYLPLQQIDELSAQSFMVGCSNLMIANKLMKYQIDLLVNLDDSTVLFPTGKGEDLKLSQMDKKFMSVLLSTTQNEDAYVGSDDYIRYQFEDYVRSLLATTKYYQYVEKFKNQPPGFDSAVDMNPGNLKSFGSAFAERWSTTKNFEIWNATCDDLIFNFHPPVHAAAELSSGDPGYLSGLFSSFKKTKIPFKLSDKAVLYFSHQKKPQKFIPDKEQEPAKEAENEAKPEQKSYWNWDFKQ
;
A
#
# COMPACT_ATOMS: atom_id res chain seq x y z
N MET A 1 -19.35 45.89 45.46
CA MET A 1 -19.13 47.21 44.84
C MET A 1 -17.73 47.25 44.22
N LEU A 2 -17.50 48.19 43.30
CA LEU A 2 -16.26 48.96 42.98
C LEU A 2 -14.88 48.45 43.53
N SER A 3 -13.74 48.55 42.82
CA SER A 3 -13.46 48.87 41.41
C SER A 3 -11.94 48.84 41.09
N ARG A 4 -11.57 48.46 39.85
CA ARG A 4 -10.49 49.03 38.99
C ARG A 4 -8.97 48.98 39.39
N LEU A 5 -8.15 48.81 38.35
CA LEU A 5 -6.81 49.42 38.07
C LEU A 5 -5.46 48.82 38.58
N SER A 6 -4.94 47.85 37.81
CA SER A 6 -3.68 47.95 37.01
C SER A 6 -2.25 47.88 37.63
N ARG A 7 -1.28 47.48 36.76
CA ARG A 7 0.23 47.52 36.86
C ARG A 7 0.87 46.34 37.64
N ARG A 8 1.72 45.49 37.01
CA ARG A 8 3.18 45.60 36.69
C ARG A 8 4.07 45.48 37.96
N LEU A 9 5.14 44.68 38.09
CA LEU A 9 6.01 43.91 37.15
C LEU A 9 6.75 42.72 37.85
N VAL A 10 7.15 41.70 37.06
CA VAL A 10 8.41 40.88 37.10
C VAL A 10 8.91 40.16 38.37
N SER A 11 9.02 38.82 38.27
CA SER A 11 10.27 38.01 38.45
C SER A 11 9.99 36.55 38.00
N SER A 12 10.39 36.10 36.80
CA SER A 12 11.74 35.62 36.40
C SER A 12 12.13 34.21 36.93
N PHE A 13 11.84 33.18 36.14
CA PHE A 13 12.58 31.90 36.13
C PHE A 13 12.66 31.37 34.69
N GLN A 14 13.84 30.92 34.26
CA GLN A 14 14.06 30.22 32.99
C GLN A 14 14.38 28.74 33.25
N PRO A 15 14.13 27.88 32.25
CA PRO A 15 15.12 26.88 31.88
C PRO A 15 15.61 27.12 30.44
N THR A 16 16.91 26.95 30.21
CA THR A 16 17.55 27.17 28.91
C THR A 16 17.76 25.86 28.15
N ALA A 17 17.12 25.72 26.99
CA ALA A 17 17.52 24.78 25.95
C ALA A 17 17.18 25.40 24.57
N GLN A 18 18.20 25.70 23.76
CA GLN A 18 18.01 26.18 22.39
C GLN A 18 18.14 25.00 21.42
N ASP A 19 17.01 24.41 21.04
CA ASP A 19 16.99 23.49 19.89
C ASP A 19 17.10 24.32 18.61
N ASN A 20 18.28 24.29 17.98
CA ASN A 20 18.61 25.12 16.84
C ASN A 20 18.14 24.45 15.53
N THR A 21 16.83 24.21 15.39
CA THR A 21 16.23 23.61 14.20
C THR A 21 16.07 24.64 13.09
N SER A 22 17.01 24.67 12.13
CA SER A 22 16.99 25.60 10.99
C SER A 22 15.95 25.20 9.94
N SER A 23 14.68 25.55 10.15
CA SER A 23 13.64 25.47 9.12
C SER A 23 13.89 26.52 8.02
N ILE A 24 14.10 26.07 6.79
CA ILE A 24 14.27 26.96 5.64
C ILE A 24 12.89 27.33 5.10
N GLU A 25 12.26 28.37 5.70
CA GLU A 25 11.04 28.96 5.17
C GLU A 25 11.32 29.70 3.84
N ILE A 26 11.04 29.05 2.71
CA ILE A 26 11.06 29.71 1.40
C ILE A 26 9.84 30.62 1.28
N LYS A 27 10.01 31.91 1.59
CA LYS A 27 8.96 32.94 1.48
C LYS A 27 8.65 33.31 0.02
N ASN A 28 7.88 32.45 -0.64
CA ASN A 28 6.88 32.77 -1.69
C ASN A 28 6.17 31.48 -2.16
N VAL A 29 5.66 30.69 -1.21
CA VAL A 29 4.87 29.50 -1.48
C VAL A 29 3.39 29.90 -1.55
N ALA A 30 2.75 29.70 -2.71
CA ALA A 30 1.29 29.72 -2.79
C ALA A 30 0.72 28.68 -1.80
N PRO A 31 -0.42 28.93 -1.13
CA PRO A 31 -0.94 28.02 -0.11
C PRO A 31 -1.00 26.58 -0.66
N PRO A 32 -0.67 25.57 0.16
CA PRO A 32 -0.59 24.20 -0.31
C PRO A 32 -1.88 23.85 -1.06
N VAL A 33 -1.73 23.20 -2.23
CA VAL A 33 -2.87 22.65 -2.94
C VAL A 33 -3.44 21.54 -2.07
N LEU A 34 -4.39 21.92 -1.22
CA LEU A 34 -5.27 21.02 -0.48
C LEU A 34 -5.75 19.93 -1.43
N ARG A 35 -5.98 18.72 -0.90
CA ARG A 35 -6.77 17.73 -1.63
C ARG A 35 -8.16 18.31 -1.82
N ARG A 36 -8.39 19.00 -2.94
CA ARG A 36 -9.72 19.19 -3.49
C ARG A 36 -10.19 17.83 -3.99
N TYR A 37 -10.64 17.01 -3.05
CA TYR A 37 -11.69 16.04 -3.31
C TYR A 37 -12.76 16.80 -4.11
N SER A 38 -13.05 16.33 -5.32
CA SER A 38 -14.21 16.84 -6.04
C SER A 38 -15.43 16.56 -5.16
N THR A 39 -16.17 17.60 -4.81
CA THR A 39 -17.46 17.46 -4.12
C THR A 39 -18.47 16.92 -5.13
N SER A 40 -18.39 15.61 -5.37
CA SER A 40 -19.08 14.89 -6.44
C SER A 40 -19.91 13.70 -5.96
N ASP A 41 -19.91 13.40 -4.65
CA ASP A 41 -20.95 12.57 -4.03
C ASP A 41 -22.26 13.38 -4.02
N PRO A 42 -23.34 12.97 -4.72
CA PRO A 42 -24.49 13.84 -5.00
C PRO A 42 -25.22 14.39 -3.76
N ASP A 43 -25.29 13.60 -2.69
CA ASP A 43 -26.02 13.93 -1.46
C ASP A 43 -25.12 14.51 -0.35
N GLY A 44 -23.81 14.65 -0.59
CA GLY A 44 -22.83 15.05 0.44
C GLY A 44 -22.59 14.02 1.55
N ILE A 45 -23.08 12.78 1.40
CA ILE A 45 -22.89 11.69 2.36
C ILE A 45 -21.47 11.11 2.18
N LEU A 46 -20.58 11.41 3.13
CA LEU A 46 -19.16 11.00 3.10
C LEU A 46 -18.84 10.02 4.24
N GLU A 47 -19.59 8.93 4.32
CA GLU A 47 -19.46 7.88 5.34
C GLU A 47 -18.55 6.73 4.87
N MET A 48 -17.72 6.19 5.78
CA MET A 48 -16.77 5.13 5.41
C MET A 48 -17.48 3.79 5.15
N ILE A 49 -18.53 3.50 5.91
CA ILE A 49 -19.36 2.31 5.73
C ILE A 49 -20.32 2.57 4.57
N PHE A 50 -20.25 1.72 3.54
CA PHE A 50 -21.21 1.76 2.44
C PHE A 50 -22.50 1.05 2.84
N ALA A 51 -22.39 -0.21 3.30
CA ALA A 51 -23.53 -1.03 3.72
C ALA A 51 -23.14 -2.13 4.71
N VAL A 52 -24.14 -2.69 5.38
CA VAL A 52 -24.11 -4.03 5.97
C VAL A 52 -25.30 -4.80 5.36
N CYS A 53 -25.09 -6.05 4.97
CA CYS A 53 -26.16 -6.89 4.44
C CYS A 53 -25.99 -8.35 4.87
N LEU A 54 -27.07 -9.12 4.74
CA LEU A 54 -27.11 -10.55 5.03
C LEU A 54 -27.38 -11.31 3.74
N VAL A 55 -26.52 -12.28 3.44
CA VAL A 55 -26.68 -13.19 2.29
C VAL A 55 -27.10 -14.57 2.80
N ASP A 56 -28.05 -15.20 2.12
CA ASP A 56 -28.56 -16.54 2.40
C ASP A 56 -28.29 -17.48 1.23
N PHE A 57 -28.23 -18.80 1.47
CA PHE A 57 -28.19 -19.81 0.41
C PHE A 57 -29.58 -20.42 0.20
N HIS A 58 -30.34 -19.93 -0.78
CA HIS A 58 -31.60 -20.56 -1.14
C HIS A 58 -31.37 -21.81 -1.99
N HIS A 59 -31.89 -22.95 -1.52
CA HIS A 59 -31.55 -24.29 -2.01
C HIS A 59 -31.76 -24.52 -3.52
N ALA A 60 -32.66 -23.74 -4.15
CA ALA A 60 -33.01 -23.79 -5.58
C ALA A 60 -32.72 -22.49 -6.37
N ARG A 61 -32.35 -21.37 -5.71
CA ARG A 61 -32.00 -20.09 -6.38
C ARG A 61 -30.50 -19.77 -6.33
N GLY A 62 -29.78 -20.35 -5.37
CA GLY A 62 -28.40 -20.02 -5.06
C GLY A 62 -28.28 -18.94 -3.97
N PRO A 63 -27.11 -18.30 -3.84
CA PRO A 63 -26.91 -17.16 -2.95
C PRO A 63 -27.80 -15.96 -3.29
N GLU A 64 -28.42 -15.35 -2.29
CA GLU A 64 -29.27 -14.15 -2.44
C GLU A 64 -29.19 -13.23 -1.22
N VAL A 65 -29.39 -11.91 -1.39
CA VAL A 65 -29.42 -10.96 -0.27
C VAL A 65 -30.79 -11.02 0.42
N LEU A 66 -30.80 -11.37 1.71
CA LEU A 66 -32.00 -11.47 2.54
C LEU A 66 -32.36 -10.14 3.23
N TRP A 67 -31.34 -9.37 3.63
CA TRP A 67 -31.49 -8.08 4.33
C TRP A 67 -30.37 -7.13 3.94
N TRP A 68 -30.66 -5.83 3.88
CA TRP A 68 -29.72 -4.79 3.47
C TRP A 68 -29.94 -3.49 4.24
N ARG A 69 -28.84 -2.84 4.68
CA ARG A 69 -28.86 -1.48 5.22
C ARG A 69 -27.62 -0.70 4.76
N SER A 70 -27.83 0.50 4.21
CA SER A 70 -26.77 1.33 3.63
C SER A 70 -26.96 2.82 3.93
N ASN A 71 -25.84 3.57 3.94
CA ASN A 71 -25.86 5.03 3.95
C ASN A 71 -26.22 5.62 2.58
N TYR A 72 -25.92 4.90 1.51
CA TYR A 72 -25.98 5.36 0.11
C TYR A 72 -27.23 4.83 -0.61
N ILE A 73 -27.56 3.54 -0.45
CA ILE A 73 -28.72 2.90 -1.10
C ILE A 73 -29.73 2.50 -0.02
N LYS A 74 -30.60 3.44 0.36
CA LYS A 74 -31.57 3.26 1.46
C LYS A 74 -32.70 2.30 1.07
N ASP A 75 -33.33 2.54 -0.07
CA ASP A 75 -34.46 1.77 -0.57
C ASP A 75 -33.98 0.66 -1.53
N TRP A 76 -33.03 -0.17 -1.10
CA TRP A 76 -32.52 -1.28 -1.92
C TRP A 76 -33.58 -2.35 -2.16
N THR A 77 -33.69 -2.86 -3.39
CA THR A 77 -34.51 -4.04 -3.71
C THR A 77 -33.74 -5.03 -4.59
N PRO A 78 -34.06 -6.34 -4.54
CA PRO A 78 -33.42 -7.35 -5.40
C PRO A 78 -33.55 -7.02 -6.90
N ASP A 79 -34.63 -6.38 -7.30
CA ASP A 79 -34.93 -6.03 -8.70
C ASP A 79 -34.11 -4.84 -9.24
N GLN A 80 -33.38 -4.10 -8.38
CA GLN A 80 -32.56 -2.95 -8.81
C GLN A 80 -31.32 -3.34 -9.62
N ASN A 81 -31.00 -4.64 -9.72
CA ASN A 81 -29.90 -5.15 -10.53
C ASN A 81 -28.53 -4.54 -10.15
N LEU A 82 -28.36 -4.22 -8.87
CA LEU A 82 -27.11 -3.71 -8.28
C LEU A 82 -26.38 -4.84 -7.54
N PHE A 83 -25.07 -4.92 -7.71
CA PHE A 83 -24.18 -5.89 -7.09
C PHE A 83 -24.60 -7.35 -7.33
N ARG A 84 -24.99 -7.68 -8.58
CA ARG A 84 -25.50 -9.01 -9.02
C ARG A 84 -24.64 -10.21 -8.60
N HIS A 85 -23.34 -10.00 -8.34
CA HIS A 85 -22.40 -11.05 -7.98
C HIS A 85 -21.91 -11.00 -6.53
N LEU A 86 -22.31 -9.97 -5.74
CA LEU A 86 -22.07 -9.91 -4.29
C LEU A 86 -22.51 -11.20 -3.57
N PRO A 87 -23.68 -11.81 -3.84
CA PRO A 87 -24.06 -13.04 -3.15
C PRO A 87 -23.09 -14.21 -3.38
N PHE A 88 -22.54 -14.34 -4.59
CA PHE A 88 -21.56 -15.38 -4.95
C PHE A 88 -20.14 -15.08 -4.45
N GLN A 89 -19.82 -13.80 -4.22
CA GLN A 89 -18.58 -13.38 -3.55
C GLN A 89 -18.67 -13.56 -2.02
N ALA A 90 -19.84 -13.30 -1.43
CA ALA A 90 -20.10 -13.39 0.00
C ALA A 90 -20.26 -14.84 0.49
N LEU A 91 -20.83 -15.73 -0.34
CA LEU A 91 -20.88 -17.18 -0.14
C LEU A 91 -20.02 -17.89 -1.23
N PRO A 92 -18.68 -17.84 -1.11
CA PRO A 92 -17.76 -18.38 -2.12
C PRO A 92 -17.85 -19.90 -2.26
N ASP A 93 -17.42 -20.43 -3.40
CA ASP A 93 -17.31 -21.88 -3.63
C ASP A 93 -16.37 -22.50 -2.59
N GLY A 94 -16.76 -23.65 -2.03
CA GLY A 94 -16.05 -24.32 -0.94
C GLY A 94 -16.38 -23.83 0.48
N SER A 95 -17.05 -22.68 0.67
CA SER A 95 -17.44 -22.18 2.00
C SER A 95 -18.23 -23.18 2.86
N HIS A 96 -19.01 -24.04 2.22
CA HIS A 96 -19.78 -25.12 2.85
C HIS A 96 -18.92 -26.18 3.58
N LEU A 97 -17.60 -26.19 3.39
CA LEU A 97 -16.67 -27.12 4.05
C LEU A 97 -16.33 -26.70 5.50
N PHE A 98 -16.63 -25.45 5.90
CA PHE A 98 -16.20 -24.88 7.18
C PHE A 98 -17.39 -24.47 8.06
N THR A 99 -17.28 -24.56 9.38
CA THR A 99 -18.33 -24.07 10.31
C THR A 99 -18.42 -22.54 10.33
N GLU A 100 -17.26 -21.89 10.16
CA GLU A 100 -17.09 -20.46 9.93
C GLU A 100 -15.97 -20.29 8.88
N THR A 101 -16.10 -19.31 7.98
CA THR A 101 -15.01 -18.88 7.09
C THR A 101 -15.22 -17.42 6.65
N PHE A 102 -14.19 -16.79 6.09
CA PHE A 102 -14.22 -15.40 5.65
C PHE A 102 -13.99 -15.29 4.14
N SER A 103 -14.71 -14.38 3.50
CA SER A 103 -14.48 -13.97 2.11
C SER A 103 -14.29 -12.47 2.05
N ASN A 104 -13.20 -12.00 1.41
CA ASN A 104 -13.10 -10.61 1.01
C ASN A 104 -13.23 -10.51 -0.51
N PHE A 105 -13.78 -9.41 -0.98
CA PHE A 105 -14.04 -9.17 -2.39
C PHE A 105 -14.17 -7.68 -2.68
N ASN A 106 -13.96 -7.31 -3.94
CA ASN A 106 -14.14 -5.95 -4.42
C ASN A 106 -15.43 -5.85 -5.23
N LEU A 107 -16.19 -4.77 -4.98
CA LEU A 107 -17.33 -4.34 -5.77
C LEU A 107 -16.98 -3.00 -6.44
N VAL A 108 -17.64 -2.70 -7.54
CA VAL A 108 -17.43 -1.48 -8.33
C VAL A 108 -18.71 -0.65 -8.33
N TYR A 109 -18.61 0.65 -8.06
CA TYR A 109 -19.77 1.55 -7.98
C TYR A 109 -19.44 2.93 -8.56
N ASP A 110 -20.26 3.42 -9.50
CA ASP A 110 -20.25 4.81 -9.96
C ASP A 110 -21.14 5.64 -9.03
N PHE A 111 -20.49 6.45 -8.18
CA PHE A 111 -21.15 7.28 -7.17
C PHE A 111 -22.02 8.41 -7.75
N ARG A 112 -21.97 8.65 -9.07
CA ARG A 112 -22.71 9.73 -9.74
C ARG A 112 -23.90 9.21 -10.56
N SER A 113 -23.85 8.01 -11.10
CA SER A 113 -25.02 7.33 -11.70
C SER A 113 -25.83 6.54 -10.67
N GLY A 114 -25.20 6.13 -9.57
CA GLY A 114 -25.80 5.24 -8.57
C GLY A 114 -25.80 3.75 -8.98
N THR A 115 -25.03 3.37 -10.01
CA THR A 115 -24.99 2.02 -10.58
C THR A 115 -23.71 1.27 -10.24
N SER A 116 -23.81 -0.04 -10.01
CA SER A 116 -22.64 -0.92 -9.96
C SER A 116 -22.16 -1.33 -11.36
N LEU A 117 -20.95 -1.89 -11.43
CA LEU A 117 -20.47 -2.65 -12.59
C LEU A 117 -20.08 -4.04 -12.07
N ASP A 118 -20.85 -5.06 -12.42
CA ASP A 118 -20.79 -6.38 -11.77
C ASP A 118 -20.09 -7.44 -12.61
N ASP A 119 -20.05 -7.28 -13.94
CA ASP A 119 -19.42 -8.22 -14.85
C ASP A 119 -18.73 -7.53 -16.06
N LYS A 120 -18.06 -8.34 -16.89
CA LYS A 120 -17.39 -7.87 -18.11
C LYS A 120 -18.34 -7.18 -19.11
N SER A 121 -19.62 -7.53 -19.16
CA SER A 121 -20.57 -6.88 -20.08
C SER A 121 -20.96 -5.47 -19.63
N ASP A 122 -21.07 -5.21 -18.32
CA ASP A 122 -21.19 -3.84 -17.79
C ASP A 122 -19.95 -3.01 -18.15
N ILE A 123 -18.75 -3.59 -17.94
CA ILE A 123 -17.46 -2.97 -18.24
C ILE A 123 -17.33 -2.64 -19.74
N ASP A 124 -17.68 -3.57 -20.63
CA ASP A 124 -17.57 -3.39 -22.09
C ASP A 124 -18.65 -2.45 -22.66
N THR A 125 -19.76 -2.21 -21.95
CA THR A 125 -20.88 -1.36 -22.40
C THR A 125 -20.97 -0.01 -21.68
N PHE A 126 -20.14 0.25 -20.68
CA PHE A 126 -20.14 1.49 -19.89
C PHE A 126 -19.88 2.75 -20.74
N GLN A 127 -20.80 3.71 -20.68
CA GLN A 127 -20.74 5.00 -21.38
C GLN A 127 -20.60 6.20 -20.42
N GLY A 128 -20.40 5.95 -19.13
CA GLY A 128 -20.18 6.99 -18.12
C GLY A 128 -18.77 7.57 -18.16
N ASN A 129 -18.40 8.30 -17.11
CA ASN A 129 -17.04 8.79 -16.89
C ASN A 129 -16.38 7.95 -15.78
N PRO A 130 -15.33 7.15 -16.07
CA PRO A 130 -14.69 6.28 -15.08
C PRO A 130 -14.18 7.00 -13.83
N ASN A 131 -13.94 8.31 -13.88
CA ASN A 131 -13.48 9.07 -12.71
C ASN A 131 -14.48 9.13 -11.54
N HIS A 132 -15.77 8.79 -11.75
CA HIS A 132 -16.76 8.66 -10.68
C HIS A 132 -16.86 7.22 -10.11
N ILE A 133 -16.20 6.26 -10.75
CA ILE A 133 -16.11 4.89 -10.26
C ILE A 133 -15.15 4.87 -9.06
N GLU A 134 -15.58 4.23 -7.98
CA GLU A 134 -14.71 3.85 -6.87
C GLU A 134 -14.90 2.37 -6.50
N THR A 135 -13.87 1.81 -5.87
CA THR A 135 -13.85 0.44 -5.36
C THR A 135 -14.46 0.40 -3.96
N LEU A 136 -15.37 -0.54 -3.74
CA LEU A 136 -15.91 -0.88 -2.44
C LEU A 136 -15.33 -2.22 -1.98
N PHE A 137 -14.96 -2.29 -0.70
CA PHE A 137 -14.32 -3.45 -0.09
C PHE A 137 -15.36 -4.22 0.71
N GLY A 138 -15.78 -5.36 0.18
CA GLY A 138 -16.65 -6.31 0.85
C GLY A 138 -15.85 -7.27 1.72
N CYS A 139 -16.37 -7.53 2.91
CA CYS A 139 -15.96 -8.62 3.78
C CYS A 139 -17.21 -9.38 4.24
N SER A 140 -17.24 -10.70 4.06
CA SER A 140 -18.24 -11.58 4.64
C SER A 140 -17.64 -12.47 5.74
N CYS A 141 -18.43 -12.71 6.78
CA CYS A 141 -18.26 -13.85 7.67
C CYS A 141 -19.38 -14.85 7.34
N VAL A 142 -19.00 -16.00 6.79
CA VAL A 142 -19.89 -17.11 6.48
C VAL A 142 -19.97 -18.02 7.70
N ARG A 143 -21.17 -18.41 8.11
CA ARG A 143 -21.38 -19.49 9.08
C ARG A 143 -22.45 -20.45 8.61
N GLN A 144 -22.42 -21.67 9.15
CA GLN A 144 -23.42 -22.70 8.85
C GLN A 144 -23.89 -23.46 10.08
N ILE A 145 -25.17 -23.82 10.09
CA ILE A 145 -25.83 -24.63 11.14
C ILE A 145 -26.57 -25.79 10.50
N LYS A 146 -26.57 -26.96 11.14
CA LYS A 146 -27.39 -28.08 10.67
C LYS A 146 -28.84 -27.86 11.04
N THR A 147 -29.76 -28.22 10.17
CA THR A 147 -31.21 -28.12 10.42
C THR A 147 -31.67 -28.97 11.62
N ALA A 148 -30.90 -30.00 11.98
CA ALA A 148 -31.12 -30.80 13.19
C ALA A 148 -30.67 -30.11 14.50
N ASP A 149 -29.80 -29.10 14.40
CA ASP A 149 -29.25 -28.33 15.53
C ASP A 149 -30.06 -27.01 15.74
N MET A 150 -31.10 -26.76 14.93
CA MET A 150 -31.97 -25.57 14.97
C MET A 150 -33.21 -25.75 15.87
N SER A 151 -33.82 -24.64 16.33
CA SER A 151 -35.08 -24.68 17.07
C SER A 151 -36.26 -25.13 16.21
N GLN A 152 -37.23 -25.81 16.83
CA GLN A 152 -38.44 -26.28 16.13
C GLN A 152 -39.29 -25.12 15.61
N ASP A 153 -39.33 -23.99 16.33
CA ASP A 153 -40.03 -22.78 15.91
C ASP A 153 -39.42 -22.18 14.64
N GLU A 154 -38.09 -22.18 14.51
CA GLU A 154 -37.41 -21.65 13.33
C GLU A 154 -37.62 -22.53 12.09
N VAL A 155 -37.56 -23.86 12.25
CA VAL A 155 -37.90 -24.81 11.18
C VAL A 155 -39.39 -24.71 10.80
N ALA A 156 -40.28 -24.37 11.74
CA ALA A 156 -41.70 -24.15 11.47
C ALA A 156 -42.01 -22.81 10.77
N ARG A 157 -41.21 -21.75 11.04
CA ARG A 157 -41.25 -20.48 10.32
C ARG A 157 -40.75 -20.66 8.88
N ASN A 158 -39.51 -21.11 8.72
CA ASN A 158 -38.80 -21.14 7.45
C ASN A 158 -38.93 -22.50 6.73
N LYS A 159 -40.13 -22.76 6.21
CA LYS A 159 -40.53 -24.02 5.54
C LYS A 159 -39.74 -24.36 4.28
N ASP A 160 -39.05 -23.38 3.69
CA ASP A 160 -38.20 -23.57 2.50
C ASP A 160 -36.80 -24.11 2.86
N ILE A 161 -36.51 -24.36 4.15
CA ILE A 161 -35.33 -25.09 4.62
C ILE A 161 -35.52 -26.60 4.32
N THR A 162 -35.24 -26.96 3.07
CA THR A 162 -35.28 -28.36 2.57
C THR A 162 -33.94 -29.09 2.70
N ARG A 163 -32.86 -28.39 3.06
CA ARG A 163 -31.51 -28.94 3.22
C ARG A 163 -31.22 -29.35 4.66
N SER A 164 -30.18 -30.18 4.83
CA SER A 164 -29.64 -30.58 6.14
C SER A 164 -28.80 -29.50 6.83
N ILE A 165 -28.47 -28.42 6.12
CA ILE A 165 -27.63 -27.31 6.58
C ILE A 165 -28.21 -25.99 6.02
N VAL A 166 -28.27 -24.96 6.87
CA VAL A 166 -28.53 -23.56 6.50
C VAL A 166 -27.21 -22.79 6.52
N GLN A 167 -26.99 -21.97 5.50
CA GLN A 167 -25.73 -21.24 5.28
C GLN A 167 -26.05 -19.76 5.03
N LYS A 168 -25.48 -18.88 5.85
CA LYS A 168 -25.68 -17.43 5.75
C LYS A 168 -24.36 -16.70 5.96
N ALA A 169 -24.25 -15.51 5.39
CA ALA A 169 -23.08 -14.66 5.54
C ALA A 169 -23.49 -13.22 5.91
N VAL A 170 -22.94 -12.71 7.02
CA VAL A 170 -23.06 -11.28 7.35
C VAL A 170 -21.93 -10.56 6.63
N VAL A 171 -22.28 -9.53 5.85
CA VAL A 171 -21.38 -8.79 4.98
C VAL A 171 -21.28 -7.35 5.45
N VAL A 172 -20.06 -6.83 5.51
CA VAL A 172 -19.76 -5.40 5.69
C VAL A 172 -19.08 -4.88 4.42
N ILE A 173 -19.55 -3.74 3.91
CA ILE A 173 -19.02 -3.08 2.72
C ILE A 173 -18.51 -1.69 3.12
N ALA A 174 -17.25 -1.39 2.83
CA ALA A 174 -16.61 -0.10 3.11
C ALA A 174 -16.10 0.58 1.83
N ARG A 175 -16.00 1.91 1.82
CA ARG A 175 -15.35 2.68 0.74
C ARG A 175 -13.91 3.11 1.12
N LYS A 176 -13.15 3.55 0.10
CA LYS A 176 -11.76 4.08 0.17
C LYS A 176 -10.66 3.07 0.55
N GLN A 177 -10.83 2.26 1.59
CA GLN A 177 -9.83 1.25 1.97
C GLN A 177 -10.48 0.04 2.68
N PRO A 178 -9.89 -1.17 2.59
CA PRO A 178 -10.39 -2.35 3.27
C PRO A 178 -10.22 -2.24 4.79
N ILE A 179 -11.28 -2.51 5.54
CA ILE A 179 -11.29 -2.49 7.03
C ILE A 179 -11.30 -3.89 7.67
N PHE A 180 -11.21 -4.96 6.87
CA PHE A 180 -11.33 -6.36 7.33
C PHE A 180 -10.48 -6.65 8.57
N THR A 181 -9.20 -6.29 8.54
CA THR A 181 -8.23 -6.56 9.61
C THR A 181 -8.65 -5.92 10.95
N LYS A 182 -9.44 -4.84 10.92
CA LYS A 182 -10.01 -4.16 12.10
C LYS A 182 -11.42 -4.64 12.50
N ILE A 183 -12.12 -5.41 11.66
CA ILE A 183 -13.49 -5.87 11.93
C ILE A 183 -13.66 -7.38 12.05
N LYS A 184 -12.68 -8.21 11.65
CA LYS A 184 -12.80 -9.68 11.57
C LYS A 184 -13.39 -10.32 12.84
N GLU A 185 -12.77 -10.09 14.00
CA GLU A 185 -13.19 -10.70 15.27
C GLU A 185 -14.61 -10.28 15.67
N LYS A 186 -14.90 -8.99 15.56
CA LYS A 186 -16.24 -8.43 15.83
C LYS A 186 -17.28 -9.03 14.87
N LEU A 187 -16.93 -9.26 13.61
CA LEU A 187 -17.83 -9.84 12.62
C LEU A 187 -18.07 -11.34 12.89
N SER A 188 -17.05 -12.11 13.32
CA SER A 188 -17.23 -13.47 13.84
C SER A 188 -18.23 -13.51 15.00
N ILE A 189 -18.01 -12.69 16.04
CA ILE A 189 -18.85 -12.65 17.24
C ILE A 189 -20.29 -12.29 16.88
N ILE A 190 -20.51 -11.25 16.07
CA ILE A 190 -21.86 -10.83 15.65
C ILE A 190 -22.53 -11.90 14.78
N THR A 191 -21.80 -12.54 13.87
CA THR A 191 -22.34 -13.63 13.03
C THR A 191 -22.65 -14.87 13.87
N GLN A 192 -21.86 -15.17 14.90
CA GLN A 192 -22.17 -16.23 15.86
C GLN A 192 -23.47 -15.92 16.62
N THR A 193 -23.58 -14.75 17.25
CA THR A 193 -24.77 -14.37 18.01
C THR A 193 -26.02 -14.31 17.12
N TYR A 194 -25.89 -13.92 15.84
CA TYR A 194 -26.98 -13.98 14.86
C TYR A 194 -27.50 -15.40 14.62
N PHE A 195 -26.64 -16.42 14.67
CA PHE A 195 -27.07 -17.83 14.60
C PHE A 195 -27.60 -18.36 15.95
N GLU A 196 -27.20 -17.78 17.08
CA GLU A 196 -27.64 -18.15 18.42
C GLU A 196 -28.98 -17.52 18.83
N GLN A 197 -29.43 -16.45 18.18
CA GLN A 197 -30.67 -15.72 18.54
C GLN A 197 -31.98 -16.50 18.25
N ASN A 198 -31.90 -17.64 17.55
CA ASN A 198 -33.03 -18.55 17.28
C ASN A 198 -34.22 -17.96 16.46
N ASP A 199 -34.03 -16.85 15.75
CA ASP A 199 -34.93 -16.35 14.69
C ASP A 199 -34.09 -15.68 13.59
N PHE A 200 -34.17 -16.16 12.34
CA PHE A 200 -33.42 -15.58 11.22
C PHE A 200 -34.11 -14.38 10.56
N ASN A 201 -35.16 -13.83 11.17
CA ASN A 201 -35.84 -12.60 10.76
C ASN A 201 -35.59 -11.42 11.72
N ASP A 202 -34.90 -11.64 12.85
CA ASP A 202 -34.49 -10.55 13.75
C ASP A 202 -33.18 -9.91 13.26
N TYR A 203 -33.32 -8.74 12.65
CA TYR A 203 -32.18 -7.97 12.12
C TYR A 203 -31.66 -6.90 13.09
N VAL A 204 -32.20 -6.78 14.32
CA VAL A 204 -31.82 -5.74 15.29
C VAL A 204 -30.33 -5.80 15.66
N LEU A 205 -29.75 -7.00 15.66
CA LEU A 205 -28.31 -7.20 15.84
C LEU A 205 -27.48 -6.63 14.67
N LEU A 206 -27.96 -6.79 13.43
CA LEU A 206 -27.29 -6.29 12.21
C LEU A 206 -27.46 -4.77 12.07
N ASP A 207 -28.61 -4.24 12.45
CA ASP A 207 -28.85 -2.80 12.64
C ASP A 207 -27.89 -2.20 13.67
N SER A 208 -27.69 -2.88 14.79
CA SER A 208 -26.76 -2.48 15.86
C SER A 208 -25.30 -2.55 15.40
N LEU A 209 -24.95 -3.54 14.57
CA LEU A 209 -23.65 -3.63 13.90
C LEU A 209 -23.42 -2.42 12.98
N PHE A 210 -24.38 -2.12 12.09
CA PHE A 210 -24.31 -0.98 11.18
C PHE A 210 -24.16 0.35 11.93
N GLU A 211 -24.98 0.60 12.95
CA GLU A 211 -24.90 1.79 13.81
C GLU A 211 -23.54 1.92 14.50
N ASN A 212 -23.00 0.83 15.04
CA ASN A 212 -21.71 0.86 15.71
C ASN A 212 -20.54 1.07 14.73
N LEU A 213 -20.55 0.40 13.58
CA LEU A 213 -19.53 0.59 12.53
C LEU A 213 -19.49 2.04 12.04
N ASN A 214 -20.64 2.67 11.83
CA ASN A 214 -20.72 4.09 11.44
C ASN A 214 -20.23 5.07 12.51
N ARG A 215 -20.12 4.65 13.78
CA ARG A 215 -19.56 5.48 14.87
C ARG A 215 -18.06 5.26 15.04
N THR A 216 -17.57 4.05 14.74
CA THR A 216 -16.14 3.71 14.77
C THR A 216 -15.38 4.18 13.52
N PHE A 217 -15.97 4.02 12.34
CA PHE A 217 -15.32 4.25 11.05
C PHE A 217 -15.88 5.51 10.38
N LYS A 218 -15.23 6.64 10.62
CA LYS A 218 -15.49 7.91 9.91
C LYS A 218 -14.38 8.18 8.89
N LEU A 219 -14.76 8.77 7.76
CA LEU A 219 -13.82 9.46 6.89
C LEU A 219 -13.50 10.81 7.56
N GLY A 220 -12.23 11.04 7.89
CA GLY A 220 -11.78 12.27 8.55
C GLY A 220 -11.45 13.38 7.55
N ASP A 221 -11.80 14.62 7.90
CA ASP A 221 -11.35 15.80 7.16
C ASP A 221 -9.87 16.10 7.47
N ASP A 222 -9.03 15.85 6.47
CA ASP A 222 -7.69 16.44 6.24
C ASP A 222 -6.54 16.18 7.24
N GLU A 223 -6.73 15.38 8.30
CA GLU A 223 -5.60 14.77 9.03
C GLU A 223 -5.16 13.44 8.40
N SER A 224 -3.88 13.34 8.02
CA SER A 224 -3.26 12.04 7.65
C SER A 224 -3.24 11.14 8.89
N PRO A 225 -3.64 9.86 8.81
CA PRO A 225 -3.62 8.96 9.95
C PRO A 225 -2.22 8.94 10.56
N ARG A 226 -2.13 8.99 11.89
CA ARG A 226 -0.85 8.91 12.60
C ARG A 226 -0.23 7.54 12.35
N TYR A 227 1.09 7.46 12.49
CA TYR A 227 1.82 6.25 12.13
C TYR A 227 1.33 5.00 12.89
N GLU A 228 0.99 5.18 14.17
CA GLU A 228 0.41 4.16 15.05
C GLU A 228 -0.96 3.65 14.54
N GLU A 229 -1.76 4.50 13.88
CA GLU A 229 -3.07 4.17 13.31
C GLU A 229 -2.96 3.40 11.97
N GLN A 230 -1.79 3.49 11.30
CA GLN A 230 -1.43 2.68 10.13
C GLN A 230 -1.06 1.25 10.53
N GLU A 231 -0.36 1.06 11.65
CA GLU A 231 0.09 -0.27 12.11
C GLU A 231 -1.11 -1.20 12.43
N GLU A 232 -2.23 -0.65 12.91
CA GLU A 232 -3.49 -1.40 13.09
C GLU A 232 -4.04 -2.06 11.81
N TYR A 233 -3.75 -1.57 10.61
CA TYR A 233 -4.24 -2.20 9.37
C TYR A 233 -3.44 -3.46 8.99
N PHE A 234 -2.24 -3.64 9.54
CA PHE A 234 -1.37 -4.80 9.32
C PHE A 234 -1.55 -5.89 10.39
N VAL A 235 -2.50 -5.73 11.31
CA VAL A 235 -2.93 -6.80 12.21
C VAL A 235 -3.56 -7.94 11.39
N ASN A 236 -3.32 -9.20 11.78
CA ASN A 236 -3.72 -10.42 11.05
C ASN A 236 -3.02 -10.65 9.69
N LEU A 237 -1.88 -10.00 9.42
CA LEU A 237 -0.92 -10.48 8.41
C LEU A 237 -0.23 -11.79 8.85
N ASN A 238 0.48 -12.43 7.91
CA ASN A 238 1.34 -13.59 8.15
C ASN A 238 2.52 -13.62 7.16
N LEU A 239 3.24 -12.51 7.07
CA LEU A 239 4.42 -12.33 6.21
C LEU A 239 5.52 -13.33 6.57
N ARG A 240 5.74 -13.62 7.86
CA ARG A 240 6.71 -14.65 8.32
C ARG A 240 6.35 -16.03 7.77
N GLY A 241 5.08 -16.44 7.84
CA GLY A 241 4.61 -17.72 7.32
C GLY A 241 4.77 -17.81 5.80
N ILE A 242 4.26 -16.84 5.04
CA ILE A 242 4.32 -16.90 3.56
C ILE A 242 5.76 -16.79 3.03
N LEU A 243 6.65 -16.07 3.73
CA LEU A 243 8.08 -16.03 3.42
C LEU A 243 8.72 -17.41 3.54
N PHE A 244 8.42 -18.18 4.59
CA PHE A 244 8.97 -19.54 4.74
C PHE A 244 8.35 -20.57 3.80
N LEU A 245 7.09 -20.39 3.38
CA LEU A 245 6.44 -21.23 2.37
C LEU A 245 7.04 -20.96 0.98
N PHE A 246 6.89 -19.73 0.47
CA PHE A 246 7.21 -19.37 -0.93
C PHE A 246 8.66 -18.96 -1.17
N LYS A 247 9.42 -18.60 -0.11
CA LYS A 247 10.86 -18.35 -0.15
C LYS A 247 11.21 -17.34 -1.25
N ASN A 248 12.03 -17.73 -2.23
CA ASN A 248 12.42 -16.87 -3.36
C ASN A 248 11.23 -16.43 -4.22
N ASP A 249 10.21 -17.29 -4.41
CA ASP A 249 9.11 -16.96 -5.32
C ASP A 249 8.15 -15.89 -4.75
N MET A 250 8.22 -15.56 -3.45
CA MET A 250 7.59 -14.35 -2.89
C MET A 250 8.06 -13.07 -3.60
N LEU A 251 9.36 -12.97 -3.92
CA LEU A 251 9.90 -11.85 -4.70
C LEU A 251 9.59 -11.97 -6.20
N VAL A 252 9.40 -13.19 -6.73
CA VAL A 252 8.94 -13.40 -8.11
C VAL A 252 7.50 -12.92 -8.28
N ILE A 253 6.62 -13.19 -7.30
CA ILE A 253 5.23 -12.72 -7.29
C ILE A 253 5.20 -11.20 -7.17
N LEU A 254 5.97 -10.60 -6.26
CA LEU A 254 6.08 -9.14 -6.17
C LEU A 254 6.55 -8.52 -7.50
N LYS A 255 7.55 -9.10 -8.16
CA LYS A 255 7.98 -8.65 -9.49
C LYS A 255 6.90 -8.84 -10.55
N ALA A 256 6.14 -9.93 -10.53
CA ALA A 256 5.01 -10.12 -11.46
C ALA A 256 3.94 -9.03 -11.30
N LEU A 257 3.63 -8.62 -10.06
CA LEU A 257 2.72 -7.50 -9.79
C LEU A 257 3.27 -6.16 -10.31
N LEU A 258 4.55 -5.86 -10.07
CA LEU A 258 5.21 -4.66 -10.62
C LEU A 258 5.26 -4.64 -12.16
N LEU A 259 5.33 -5.81 -12.80
CA LEU A 259 5.34 -5.99 -14.25
C LEU A 259 3.95 -6.01 -14.90
N GLU A 260 2.87 -5.73 -14.16
CA GLU A 260 1.49 -5.74 -14.66
C GLU A 260 1.13 -7.09 -15.32
N LYS A 261 1.43 -8.20 -14.63
CA LYS A 261 1.12 -9.57 -15.07
C LYS A 261 -0.29 -10.00 -14.67
N LYS A 262 -0.75 -11.12 -15.21
CA LYS A 262 -1.94 -11.85 -14.73
C LYS A 262 -1.56 -12.82 -13.62
N VAL A 263 -1.76 -12.40 -12.38
CA VAL A 263 -1.54 -13.20 -11.16
C VAL A 263 -2.87 -13.77 -10.68
N MET A 264 -2.94 -15.09 -10.60
CA MET A 264 -4.05 -15.80 -9.96
C MET A 264 -3.55 -16.44 -8.67
N VAL A 265 -4.32 -16.31 -7.59
CA VAL A 265 -4.12 -17.01 -6.32
C VAL A 265 -5.25 -18.03 -6.20
N TYR A 266 -4.92 -19.26 -5.80
CA TYR A 266 -5.88 -20.36 -5.72
C TYR A 266 -5.78 -21.09 -4.38
N SER A 267 -6.95 -21.31 -3.78
CA SER A 267 -7.13 -22.33 -2.74
C SER A 267 -8.55 -22.88 -2.76
N ASN A 268 -8.68 -24.21 -2.75
CA ASN A 268 -9.97 -24.89 -2.62
C ASN A 268 -10.22 -25.40 -1.19
N ASN A 269 -9.24 -25.31 -0.28
CA ASN A 269 -9.35 -25.79 1.10
C ASN A 269 -9.08 -24.73 2.20
N ASP A 270 -8.69 -23.50 1.85
CA ASP A 270 -8.55 -22.39 2.79
C ASP A 270 -8.83 -21.02 2.14
N LEU A 271 -10.09 -20.59 2.24
CA LEU A 271 -10.57 -19.28 1.78
C LEU A 271 -10.03 -18.11 2.61
N GLU A 272 -9.65 -18.35 3.87
CA GLU A 272 -9.07 -17.31 4.71
C GLU A 272 -7.61 -17.06 4.31
N LEU A 273 -6.82 -18.12 4.09
CA LEU A 273 -5.46 -18.02 3.56
C LEU A 273 -5.44 -17.40 2.16
N LEU A 274 -6.42 -17.71 1.30
CA LEU A 274 -6.61 -17.04 0.00
C LEU A 274 -6.70 -15.52 0.13
N THR A 275 -7.43 -15.04 1.14
CA THR A 275 -7.58 -13.62 1.47
C THR A 275 -6.33 -13.04 2.13
N GLN A 276 -5.78 -13.72 3.14
CA GLN A 276 -4.61 -13.29 3.90
C GLN A 276 -3.37 -13.19 3.02
N PHE A 277 -3.18 -14.12 2.08
CA PHE A 277 -2.07 -14.11 1.13
C PHE A 277 -2.05 -12.87 0.24
N GLN A 278 -3.22 -12.44 -0.25
CA GLN A 278 -3.33 -11.24 -1.08
C GLN A 278 -3.11 -9.95 -0.27
N ASN A 279 -3.63 -9.88 0.96
CA ASN A 279 -3.33 -8.79 1.89
C ASN A 279 -1.84 -8.70 2.23
N ASN A 280 -1.18 -9.84 2.46
CA ASN A 280 0.27 -9.94 2.67
C ASN A 280 1.05 -9.35 1.46
N LEU A 281 0.69 -9.70 0.23
CA LEU A 281 1.33 -9.16 -0.98
C LEU A 281 1.14 -7.65 -1.11
N ILE A 282 -0.08 -7.14 -0.86
CA ILE A 282 -0.39 -5.70 -0.88
C ILE A 282 0.47 -4.95 0.14
N ALA A 283 0.66 -5.52 1.33
CA ALA A 283 1.45 -4.92 2.40
C ALA A 283 2.97 -4.82 2.10
N LEU A 284 3.48 -5.52 1.07
CA LEU A 284 4.88 -5.39 0.62
C LEU A 284 5.14 -4.08 -0.15
N ILE A 285 4.10 -3.46 -0.71
CA ILE A 285 4.23 -2.22 -1.48
C ILE A 285 3.90 -1.03 -0.55
N PRO A 286 4.87 -0.15 -0.23
CA PRO A 286 4.67 0.88 0.78
C PRO A 286 3.49 1.79 0.45
N ASN A 287 2.56 1.92 1.39
CA ASN A 287 1.33 2.71 1.30
C ASN A 287 0.24 2.18 0.33
N LEU A 288 0.38 1.00 -0.28
CA LEU A 288 -0.59 0.54 -1.28
C LEU A 288 -1.99 0.29 -0.68
N LEU A 289 -2.06 -0.25 0.55
CA LEU A 289 -3.31 -0.61 1.23
C LEU A 289 -4.29 0.56 1.41
N GLU A 290 -3.78 1.78 1.62
CA GLU A 290 -4.58 3.02 1.77
C GLU A 290 -4.99 3.65 0.42
N ASN A 291 -4.50 3.11 -0.70
CA ASN A 291 -4.66 3.68 -2.04
C ASN A 291 -5.20 2.63 -3.02
N LEU A 292 -6.19 1.85 -2.56
CA LEU A 292 -6.87 0.81 -3.33
C LEU A 292 -8.20 1.28 -3.94
N ASP A 293 -8.62 2.53 -3.77
CA ASP A 293 -9.96 2.99 -4.16
C ASP A 293 -10.25 2.94 -5.67
N LEU A 294 -9.24 2.66 -6.50
CA LEU A 294 -9.37 2.40 -7.94
C LEU A 294 -9.13 0.95 -8.37
N CYS A 295 -8.74 0.05 -7.45
CA CYS A 295 -8.21 -1.26 -7.83
C CYS A 295 -9.27 -2.24 -8.37
N GLY A 296 -10.55 -2.05 -8.09
CA GLY A 296 -11.60 -3.02 -8.42
C GLY A 296 -12.05 -3.04 -9.89
N CYS A 297 -11.71 -2.05 -10.72
CA CYS A 297 -12.31 -1.90 -12.05
C CYS A 297 -11.27 -1.59 -13.15
N PRO A 298 -11.22 -2.35 -14.26
CA PRO A 298 -10.28 -2.12 -15.36
C PRO A 298 -10.58 -0.88 -16.22
N LEU A 299 -11.68 -0.15 -15.95
CA LEU A 299 -11.95 1.16 -16.56
C LEU A 299 -11.24 2.31 -15.83
N CYS A 300 -10.88 2.13 -14.56
CA CYS A 300 -10.20 3.14 -13.75
C CYS A 300 -8.76 3.36 -14.24
N ASP A 301 -8.31 4.63 -14.19
CA ASP A 301 -6.91 4.97 -14.37
C ASP A 301 -6.51 6.15 -13.48
N TYR A 302 -5.43 5.98 -12.73
CA TYR A 302 -4.89 6.98 -11.82
C TYR A 302 -4.49 8.28 -12.54
N THR A 303 -3.98 8.17 -13.77
CA THR A 303 -3.63 9.33 -14.61
C THR A 303 -4.89 10.09 -15.00
N GLU A 304 -5.95 9.38 -15.41
CA GLU A 304 -7.21 10.01 -15.82
C GLU A 304 -7.94 10.66 -14.62
N LYS A 305 -7.88 10.08 -13.41
CA LYS A 305 -8.50 10.65 -12.20
C LYS A 305 -7.67 11.76 -11.52
N HIS A 306 -6.34 11.78 -11.70
CA HIS A 306 -5.43 12.72 -11.02
C HIS A 306 -4.59 13.63 -11.95
N SER A 307 -4.97 13.75 -13.22
CA SER A 307 -4.32 14.66 -14.17
C SER A 307 -4.51 16.14 -13.78
N PRO A 308 -3.48 17.01 -13.91
CA PRO A 308 -2.11 16.68 -14.31
C PRO A 308 -1.31 16.09 -13.13
N LEU A 309 -0.60 14.98 -13.39
CA LEU A 309 0.35 14.42 -12.42
C LEU A 309 1.47 15.43 -12.11
N GLN A 310 1.80 15.58 -10.83
CA GLN A 310 2.78 16.57 -10.35
C GLN A 310 3.76 15.96 -9.36
N LYS A 311 5.03 16.38 -9.47
CA LYS A 311 6.08 16.07 -8.50
C LYS A 311 5.89 16.86 -7.19
N PRO A 312 6.27 16.32 -6.03
CA PRO A 312 6.14 17.00 -4.75
C PRO A 312 7.04 18.24 -4.70
N THR A 313 6.44 19.38 -4.33
CA THR A 313 7.11 20.68 -4.22
C THR A 313 7.73 20.96 -2.86
N SER A 314 7.51 20.07 -1.88
CA SER A 314 8.00 20.17 -0.51
C SER A 314 8.27 18.79 0.09
N LEU A 315 9.23 18.73 1.01
CA LEU A 315 9.60 17.51 1.75
C LEU A 315 9.72 17.82 3.24
N LYS A 316 8.95 17.09 4.05
CA LYS A 316 9.12 17.01 5.51
C LYS A 316 9.84 15.69 5.81
N THR A 317 11.15 15.74 6.08
CA THR A 317 11.97 14.53 6.29
C THR A 317 11.65 13.76 7.58
N ASN A 318 10.90 14.38 8.50
CA ASN A 318 10.39 13.77 9.74
C ASN A 318 8.97 13.21 9.60
N ASP A 319 8.34 13.30 8.42
CA ASP A 319 7.00 12.81 8.12
C ASP A 319 7.12 11.68 7.08
N ARG A 320 6.73 10.47 7.48
CA ARG A 320 6.80 9.28 6.62
C ARG A 320 5.93 9.43 5.36
N MET A 321 4.74 10.04 5.46
CA MET A 321 3.85 10.19 4.31
C MET A 321 4.40 11.23 3.33
N SER A 322 5.03 12.30 3.84
CA SER A 322 5.81 13.21 2.98
C SER A 322 7.01 12.52 2.33
N MET A 323 7.71 11.62 3.02
CA MET A 323 8.83 10.84 2.46
C MET A 323 8.35 9.85 1.39
N LEU A 324 7.29 9.09 1.63
CA LEU A 324 6.74 8.13 0.65
C LEU A 324 6.21 8.86 -0.60
N ARG A 325 5.51 9.99 -0.43
CA ARG A 325 5.13 10.87 -1.54
C ARG A 325 6.35 11.39 -2.31
N PHE A 326 7.45 11.72 -1.64
CA PHE A 326 8.69 12.15 -2.29
C PHE A 326 9.30 11.06 -3.19
N PHE A 327 9.19 9.80 -2.77
CA PHE A 327 9.58 8.61 -3.54
C PHE A 327 8.57 8.21 -4.64
N GLY A 328 7.43 8.88 -4.77
CA GLY A 328 6.36 8.54 -5.70
C GLY A 328 5.58 7.27 -5.30
N LEU A 329 5.49 6.96 -4.01
CA LEU A 329 4.82 5.78 -3.48
C LEU A 329 3.38 6.10 -3.00
N PRO A 330 2.42 5.15 -3.13
CA PRO A 330 2.57 3.78 -3.62
C PRO A 330 2.64 3.66 -5.15
N LEU A 331 3.29 2.59 -5.63
CA LEU A 331 3.28 2.21 -7.05
C LEU A 331 1.87 1.75 -7.44
N GLN A 332 1.31 2.36 -8.49
CA GLN A 332 -0.08 2.22 -8.90
C GLN A 332 -0.33 0.94 -9.72
N ILE A 333 0.01 -0.23 -9.18
CA ILE A 333 -0.02 -1.51 -9.92
C ILE A 333 -1.43 -2.01 -10.29
N PHE A 334 -2.48 -1.59 -9.57
CA PHE A 334 -3.88 -1.96 -9.82
C PHE A 334 -4.74 -0.79 -10.28
N SER A 335 -4.19 0.42 -10.34
CA SER A 335 -4.92 1.67 -10.64
C SER A 335 -4.63 2.14 -12.08
N THR A 336 -4.38 1.21 -13.00
CA THR A 336 -3.98 1.48 -14.39
C THR A 336 -4.98 0.86 -15.36
N LYS A 337 -5.29 1.57 -16.45
CA LYS A 337 -6.36 1.17 -17.38
C LYS A 337 -6.16 -0.24 -17.92
N GLY A 338 -7.13 -1.13 -17.71
CA GLY A 338 -7.04 -2.55 -18.07
C GLY A 338 -6.46 -3.48 -16.98
N SER A 339 -6.09 -2.94 -15.81
CA SER A 339 -5.70 -3.68 -14.61
C SER A 339 -6.85 -3.76 -13.61
N PHE A 340 -6.94 -4.83 -12.82
CA PHE A 340 -7.81 -4.86 -11.64
C PHE A 340 -7.30 -5.80 -10.53
N CYS A 341 -7.88 -5.69 -9.36
CA CYS A 341 -7.67 -6.56 -8.21
C CYS A 341 -9.02 -6.97 -7.64
N ASN A 342 -9.23 -8.26 -7.38
CA ASN A 342 -10.40 -8.74 -6.63
C ASN A 342 -9.99 -9.92 -5.73
N PRO A 343 -10.01 -9.77 -4.39
CA PRO A 343 -9.56 -10.83 -3.49
C PRO A 343 -10.33 -12.16 -3.62
N TYR A 344 -11.56 -12.14 -4.13
CA TYR A 344 -12.28 -13.35 -4.55
C TYR A 344 -13.11 -13.13 -5.82
N LEU A 345 -12.77 -13.87 -6.88
CA LEU A 345 -13.47 -13.90 -8.17
C LEU A 345 -14.33 -15.18 -8.28
N PRO A 346 -15.67 -15.07 -8.27
CA PRO A 346 -16.59 -16.21 -8.41
C PRO A 346 -16.68 -16.70 -9.86
N LEU A 347 -17.19 -17.92 -10.06
CA LEU A 347 -17.31 -18.54 -11.39
C LEU A 347 -18.14 -17.71 -12.40
N GLN A 348 -19.08 -16.90 -11.91
CA GLN A 348 -19.93 -16.00 -12.66
C GLN A 348 -19.11 -14.90 -13.39
N GLN A 349 -18.03 -14.41 -12.75
CA GLN A 349 -17.18 -13.32 -13.25
C GLN A 349 -16.01 -13.81 -14.12
N ILE A 350 -15.99 -15.08 -14.52
CA ILE A 350 -14.81 -15.72 -15.12
C ILE A 350 -14.29 -15.05 -16.41
N ASP A 351 -15.14 -14.38 -17.19
CA ASP A 351 -14.67 -13.71 -18.41
C ASP A 351 -13.99 -12.35 -18.16
N GLU A 352 -14.01 -11.81 -16.94
CA GLU A 352 -13.16 -10.66 -16.53
C GLU A 352 -11.66 -10.99 -16.58
N LEU A 353 -11.29 -12.27 -16.49
CA LEU A 353 -9.91 -12.75 -16.72
C LEU A 353 -9.38 -12.42 -18.13
N SER A 354 -10.24 -11.90 -19.02
CA SER A 354 -9.88 -11.30 -20.31
C SER A 354 -9.24 -9.91 -20.20
N ALA A 355 -9.17 -9.29 -19.02
CA ALA A 355 -8.46 -8.02 -18.78
C ALA A 355 -6.95 -8.10 -19.13
N GLN A 356 -6.24 -6.97 -19.09
CA GLN A 356 -4.82 -6.92 -19.50
C GLN A 356 -3.90 -7.47 -18.41
N SER A 357 -4.13 -7.07 -17.15
CA SER A 357 -3.38 -7.49 -15.97
C SER A 357 -4.31 -7.61 -14.75
N PHE A 358 -3.94 -8.38 -13.73
CA PHE A 358 -4.69 -8.43 -12.48
C PHE A 358 -4.00 -9.22 -11.36
N MET A 359 -4.51 -9.03 -10.14
CA MET A 359 -4.39 -10.01 -9.05
C MET A 359 -5.80 -10.47 -8.63
N VAL A 360 -6.11 -11.76 -8.75
CA VAL A 360 -7.39 -12.32 -8.27
C VAL A 360 -7.21 -13.60 -7.47
N GLY A 361 -8.01 -13.76 -6.41
CA GLY A 361 -8.19 -15.03 -5.72
C GLY A 361 -9.36 -15.83 -6.29
N CYS A 362 -9.28 -17.17 -6.28
CA CYS A 362 -10.43 -18.03 -6.56
C CYS A 362 -10.28 -19.41 -5.89
N SER A 363 -11.41 -20.07 -5.60
CA SER A 363 -11.45 -21.47 -5.14
C SER A 363 -11.97 -22.45 -6.18
N ASN A 364 -12.71 -21.97 -7.19
CA ASN A 364 -13.39 -22.85 -8.13
C ASN A 364 -12.42 -23.49 -9.15
N LEU A 365 -12.30 -24.81 -9.11
CA LEU A 365 -11.46 -25.61 -10.02
C LEU A 365 -11.78 -25.39 -11.53
N MET A 366 -13.00 -24.97 -11.88
CA MET A 366 -13.35 -24.61 -13.28
C MET A 366 -12.62 -23.35 -13.78
N ILE A 367 -12.15 -22.49 -12.88
CA ILE A 367 -11.29 -21.34 -13.19
C ILE A 367 -9.85 -21.82 -13.34
N ALA A 368 -9.34 -22.60 -12.39
CA ALA A 368 -7.99 -23.20 -12.44
C ALA A 368 -7.77 -24.14 -13.64
N ASN A 369 -8.83 -24.74 -14.21
CA ASN A 369 -8.75 -25.50 -15.46
C ASN A 369 -8.69 -24.64 -16.74
N LYS A 370 -8.83 -23.30 -16.64
CA LYS A 370 -8.89 -22.37 -17.78
C LYS A 370 -7.72 -21.39 -17.86
N LEU A 371 -6.66 -21.59 -17.07
CA LEU A 371 -5.46 -20.72 -17.04
C LEU A 371 -4.90 -20.40 -18.45
N MET A 372 -4.80 -21.42 -19.30
CA MET A 372 -4.32 -21.28 -20.67
C MET A 372 -5.27 -20.50 -21.59
N LYS A 373 -6.60 -20.55 -21.35
CA LYS A 373 -7.60 -19.79 -22.13
C LYS A 373 -7.40 -18.29 -21.93
N TYR A 374 -7.21 -17.87 -20.67
CA TYR A 374 -7.10 -16.45 -20.30
C TYR A 374 -5.65 -15.93 -20.24
N GLN A 375 -4.68 -16.79 -20.59
CA GLN A 375 -3.24 -16.47 -20.64
C GLN A 375 -2.67 -16.04 -19.27
N ILE A 376 -3.02 -16.75 -18.21
CA ILE A 376 -2.52 -16.48 -16.86
C ILE A 376 -0.99 -16.65 -16.81
N ASP A 377 -0.26 -15.60 -16.43
CA ASP A 377 1.20 -15.60 -16.33
C ASP A 377 1.70 -16.42 -15.15
N LEU A 378 1.01 -16.31 -14.02
CA LEU A 378 1.45 -16.84 -12.73
C LEU A 378 0.23 -17.32 -11.93
N LEU A 379 0.26 -18.59 -11.54
CA LEU A 379 -0.68 -19.17 -10.57
C LEU A 379 0.07 -19.46 -9.27
N VAL A 380 -0.35 -18.82 -8.18
CA VAL A 380 0.01 -19.22 -6.82
C VAL A 380 -1.02 -20.22 -6.34
N ASN A 381 -0.62 -21.47 -6.18
CA ASN A 381 -1.43 -22.52 -5.57
C ASN A 381 -1.06 -22.62 -4.10
N LEU A 382 -1.97 -22.23 -3.21
CA LEU A 382 -1.75 -22.20 -1.77
C LEU A 382 -1.82 -23.61 -1.16
N ASP A 383 -2.75 -24.44 -1.64
CA ASP A 383 -3.00 -25.81 -1.18
C ASP A 383 -1.72 -26.67 -1.28
N ASP A 384 -0.97 -26.53 -2.37
CA ASP A 384 0.34 -27.18 -2.57
C ASP A 384 1.54 -26.28 -2.19
N SER A 385 1.31 -25.01 -1.84
CA SER A 385 2.34 -23.97 -1.66
C SER A 385 3.34 -23.85 -2.83
N THR A 386 2.83 -23.85 -4.06
CA THR A 386 3.62 -23.79 -5.30
C THR A 386 3.30 -22.58 -6.16
N VAL A 387 4.26 -22.19 -7.03
CA VAL A 387 4.06 -21.17 -8.06
C VAL A 387 4.27 -21.78 -9.44
N LEU A 388 3.20 -21.77 -10.23
CA LEU A 388 3.16 -22.29 -11.60
C LEU A 388 3.12 -21.14 -12.59
N PHE A 389 3.65 -21.38 -13.80
CA PHE A 389 3.76 -20.38 -14.86
C PHE A 389 3.10 -20.91 -16.15
N PRO A 390 1.76 -20.82 -16.29
CA PRO A 390 1.04 -21.47 -17.39
C PRO A 390 1.49 -21.03 -18.78
N THR A 391 1.74 -19.74 -18.99
CA THR A 391 2.31 -19.18 -20.24
C THR A 391 3.84 -19.32 -20.34
N GLY A 392 4.51 -19.85 -19.30
CA GLY A 392 5.95 -20.00 -19.20
C GLY A 392 6.64 -18.87 -18.41
N LYS A 393 7.69 -19.21 -17.63
CA LYS A 393 8.43 -18.24 -16.81
C LYS A 393 9.41 -17.43 -17.67
N GLY A 394 9.01 -16.22 -18.04
CA GLY A 394 9.83 -15.27 -18.81
C GLY A 394 11.13 -14.86 -18.12
N GLU A 395 12.10 -14.35 -18.91
CA GLU A 395 13.38 -13.83 -18.41
C GLU A 395 13.20 -12.65 -17.43
N ASP A 396 12.11 -11.89 -17.60
CA ASP A 396 11.68 -10.78 -16.76
C ASP A 396 11.23 -11.22 -15.34
N LEU A 397 10.94 -12.51 -15.15
CA LEU A 397 10.61 -13.13 -13.86
C LEU A 397 11.75 -13.98 -13.27
N LYS A 398 12.97 -13.90 -13.83
CA LYS A 398 14.16 -14.59 -13.28
C LYS A 398 14.91 -13.70 -12.29
N LEU A 399 14.96 -14.14 -11.03
CA LEU A 399 15.73 -13.46 -9.98
C LEU A 399 17.23 -13.44 -10.26
N SER A 400 17.82 -12.25 -10.10
CA SER A 400 19.25 -11.98 -10.16
C SER A 400 20.02 -12.68 -9.02
N GLN A 401 21.35 -12.57 -9.03
CA GLN A 401 22.18 -13.01 -7.89
C GLN A 401 21.92 -12.16 -6.63
N MET A 402 21.63 -10.87 -6.78
CA MET A 402 21.39 -9.96 -5.66
C MET A 402 19.97 -10.12 -5.08
N ASP A 403 18.97 -10.40 -5.93
CA ASP A 403 17.62 -10.80 -5.52
C ASP A 403 17.67 -12.05 -4.63
N LYS A 404 18.39 -13.08 -5.09
CA LYS A 404 18.60 -14.33 -4.33
C LYS A 404 19.38 -14.11 -3.04
N LYS A 405 20.36 -13.19 -3.05
CA LYS A 405 21.10 -12.79 -1.83
C LYS A 405 20.17 -12.09 -0.82
N PHE A 406 19.32 -11.17 -1.27
CA PHE A 406 18.31 -10.51 -0.44
C PHE A 406 17.38 -11.53 0.22
N MET A 407 16.73 -12.39 -0.58
CA MET A 407 15.80 -13.40 -0.05
C MET A 407 16.50 -14.41 0.87
N SER A 408 17.74 -14.82 0.58
CA SER A 408 18.53 -15.72 1.42
C SER A 408 18.84 -15.11 2.80
N VAL A 409 19.28 -13.84 2.85
CA VAL A 409 19.54 -13.13 4.11
C VAL A 409 18.24 -12.86 4.87
N LEU A 410 17.18 -12.44 4.18
CA LEU A 410 15.86 -12.24 4.80
C LEU A 410 15.34 -13.54 5.44
N LEU A 411 15.45 -14.67 4.74
CA LEU A 411 15.09 -15.99 5.26
C LEU A 411 15.93 -16.41 6.46
N SER A 412 17.26 -16.24 6.43
CA SER A 412 18.13 -16.65 7.54
C SER A 412 17.96 -15.76 8.78
N THR A 413 17.80 -14.45 8.59
CA THR A 413 17.56 -13.52 9.70
C THR A 413 16.21 -13.74 10.38
N THR A 414 15.17 -14.14 9.63
CA THR A 414 13.82 -14.42 10.15
C THR A 414 13.70 -15.77 10.88
N GLN A 415 14.73 -16.63 10.87
CA GLN A 415 14.76 -17.88 11.65
C GLN A 415 14.95 -17.66 13.15
N ASN A 416 15.61 -16.57 13.55
CA ASN A 416 15.77 -16.22 14.96
C ASN A 416 14.46 -15.61 15.51
N GLU A 417 14.11 -15.93 16.75
CA GLU A 417 12.88 -15.44 17.40
C GLU A 417 13.16 -14.18 18.25
N ASP A 418 13.85 -13.20 17.66
CA ASP A 418 13.98 -11.88 18.23
C ASP A 418 12.63 -11.15 18.13
N ALA A 419 12.20 -10.44 19.19
CA ALA A 419 10.85 -9.85 19.29
C ALA A 419 10.51 -8.74 18.26
N TYR A 420 11.39 -8.46 17.32
CA TYR A 420 11.17 -7.56 16.17
C TYR A 420 11.84 -8.07 14.90
N VAL A 421 13.08 -8.58 14.98
CA VAL A 421 13.78 -9.10 13.80
C VAL A 421 13.14 -10.43 13.39
N GLY A 422 12.61 -10.49 12.17
CA GLY A 422 11.79 -11.61 11.70
C GLY A 422 10.29 -11.48 11.98
N SER A 423 9.84 -10.37 12.58
CA SER A 423 8.41 -10.03 12.63
C SER A 423 7.87 -9.64 11.25
N ASP A 424 6.54 -9.66 11.11
CA ASP A 424 5.87 -9.24 9.89
C ASP A 424 6.22 -7.80 9.50
N ASP A 425 6.24 -6.86 10.47
CA ASP A 425 6.67 -5.49 10.22
C ASP A 425 8.10 -5.40 9.72
N TYR A 426 9.03 -6.14 10.34
CA TYR A 426 10.41 -6.20 9.88
C TYR A 426 10.50 -6.67 8.43
N ILE A 427 9.76 -7.71 8.04
CA ILE A 427 9.68 -8.19 6.64
C ILE A 427 9.11 -7.09 5.73
N ARG A 428 8.01 -6.45 6.14
CA ARG A 428 7.37 -5.29 5.47
C ARG A 428 8.39 -4.20 5.14
N TYR A 429 9.18 -3.78 6.13
CA TYR A 429 10.20 -2.75 5.95
C TYR A 429 11.39 -3.21 5.09
N GLN A 430 11.77 -4.50 5.11
CA GLN A 430 12.81 -5.03 4.22
C GLN A 430 12.37 -5.00 2.75
N PHE A 431 11.08 -5.25 2.47
CA PHE A 431 10.52 -5.06 1.13
C PHE A 431 10.34 -3.57 0.76
N GLU A 432 10.03 -2.69 1.73
CA GLU A 432 10.07 -1.23 1.50
C GLU A 432 11.46 -0.74 1.09
N ASP A 433 12.52 -1.19 1.77
CA ASP A 433 13.91 -0.86 1.45
C ASP A 433 14.27 -1.38 0.05
N TYR A 434 13.91 -2.64 -0.27
CA TYR A 434 14.07 -3.21 -1.61
C TYR A 434 13.38 -2.38 -2.71
N VAL A 435 12.14 -1.92 -2.47
CA VAL A 435 11.41 -1.05 -3.42
C VAL A 435 12.10 0.31 -3.52
N ARG A 436 12.37 1.00 -2.41
CA ARG A 436 13.01 2.34 -2.44
C ARG A 436 14.42 2.30 -3.05
N SER A 437 15.15 1.20 -2.86
CA SER A 437 16.41 0.84 -3.50
C SER A 437 16.27 0.74 -5.03
N LEU A 438 15.25 0.05 -5.55
CA LEU A 438 14.96 -0.01 -7.00
C LEU A 438 14.65 1.39 -7.56
N LEU A 439 13.78 2.14 -6.90
CA LEU A 439 13.37 3.49 -7.32
C LEU A 439 14.56 4.46 -7.37
N ALA A 440 15.39 4.47 -6.31
CA ALA A 440 16.59 5.30 -6.24
C ALA A 440 17.64 4.92 -7.29
N THR A 441 17.88 3.62 -7.50
CA THR A 441 18.77 3.11 -8.54
C THR A 441 18.30 3.57 -9.93
N THR A 442 16.99 3.57 -10.17
CA THR A 442 16.39 3.99 -11.45
C THR A 442 16.50 5.51 -11.68
N LYS A 443 16.18 6.35 -10.71
CA LYS A 443 16.35 7.81 -10.86
C LYS A 443 17.83 8.19 -11.03
N TYR A 444 18.75 7.49 -10.36
CA TYR A 444 20.19 7.67 -10.57
C TYR A 444 20.60 7.28 -12.00
N TYR A 445 20.14 6.12 -12.48
CA TYR A 445 20.41 5.66 -13.86
C TYR A 445 19.91 6.68 -14.89
N GLN A 446 18.66 7.14 -14.77
CA GLN A 446 18.08 8.19 -15.61
C GLN A 446 18.88 9.51 -15.55
N TYR A 447 19.37 9.91 -14.38
CA TYR A 447 20.23 11.09 -14.25
C TYR A 447 21.52 10.93 -15.06
N VAL A 448 22.22 9.81 -14.91
CA VAL A 448 23.48 9.54 -15.63
C VAL A 448 23.23 9.45 -17.13
N GLU A 449 22.13 8.83 -17.57
CA GLU A 449 21.76 8.81 -18.99
C GLU A 449 21.43 10.20 -19.55
N LYS A 450 20.79 11.08 -18.77
CA LYS A 450 20.39 12.42 -19.18
C LYS A 450 21.55 13.43 -19.21
N PHE A 451 22.41 13.41 -18.19
CA PHE A 451 23.49 14.39 -18.01
C PHE A 451 24.87 13.88 -18.42
N LYS A 452 25.00 12.58 -18.78
CA LYS A 452 26.24 11.88 -19.14
C LYS A 452 27.37 12.01 -18.09
N ASN A 453 26.99 12.30 -16.85
CA ASN A 453 27.86 12.52 -15.70
C ASN A 453 27.18 11.97 -14.44
N GLN A 454 27.98 11.64 -13.42
CA GLN A 454 27.47 11.22 -12.11
C GLN A 454 26.80 12.41 -11.38
N PRO A 455 25.80 12.19 -10.51
CA PRO A 455 25.25 13.25 -9.69
C PRO A 455 26.30 13.78 -8.69
N PRO A 456 26.28 15.08 -8.33
CA PRO A 456 27.23 15.64 -7.37
C PRO A 456 27.22 14.90 -6.03
N GLY A 457 28.41 14.59 -5.52
CA GLY A 457 28.57 13.89 -4.24
C GLY A 457 28.47 12.36 -4.32
N PHE A 458 28.44 11.76 -5.51
CA PHE A 458 28.63 10.33 -5.72
C PHE A 458 29.98 10.05 -6.38
N ASP A 459 30.56 8.88 -6.08
CA ASP A 459 31.82 8.41 -6.67
C ASP A 459 31.73 6.89 -6.87
N SER A 460 31.71 6.43 -8.12
CA SER A 460 31.65 4.99 -8.44
C SER A 460 32.89 4.17 -8.03
N ALA A 461 33.96 4.79 -7.53
CA ALA A 461 35.08 4.08 -6.90
C ALA A 461 34.85 3.78 -5.40
N VAL A 462 33.86 4.43 -4.77
CA VAL A 462 33.58 4.34 -3.33
C VAL A 462 32.15 3.84 -3.06
N ASP A 463 31.16 4.39 -3.76
CA ASP A 463 29.78 3.93 -3.77
C ASP A 463 29.68 2.63 -4.61
N MET A 464 28.89 1.63 -4.16
CA MET A 464 28.94 0.23 -4.64
C MET A 464 28.35 0.00 -6.05
N ASN A 465 28.94 0.63 -7.08
CA ASN A 465 28.44 0.70 -8.46
C ASN A 465 26.99 1.25 -8.55
N PRO A 466 26.78 2.52 -8.15
CA PRO A 466 25.45 3.15 -8.12
C PRO A 466 24.79 3.22 -9.50
N GLY A 467 23.46 3.05 -9.54
CA GLY A 467 22.68 3.04 -10.79
C GLY A 467 22.70 1.71 -11.55
N ASN A 468 23.36 0.66 -11.04
CA ASN A 468 23.45 -0.63 -11.72
C ASN A 468 22.14 -1.44 -11.68
N LEU A 469 21.17 -1.08 -12.52
CA LEU A 469 19.86 -1.75 -12.64
C LEU A 469 19.94 -3.26 -12.92
N LYS A 470 21.04 -3.75 -13.51
CA LYS A 470 21.25 -5.19 -13.74
C LYS A 470 21.27 -6.00 -12.45
N SER A 471 21.54 -5.37 -11.30
CA SER A 471 21.42 -5.99 -9.98
C SER A 471 19.98 -6.42 -9.64
N PHE A 472 18.95 -5.81 -10.22
CA PHE A 472 17.54 -6.22 -10.10
C PHE A 472 17.08 -7.15 -11.23
N GLY A 473 18.01 -7.58 -12.10
CA GLY A 473 17.73 -8.33 -13.32
C GLY A 473 17.45 -7.41 -14.51
N SER A 474 18.26 -7.54 -15.58
CA SER A 474 18.18 -6.65 -16.75
C SER A 474 16.80 -6.68 -17.43
N ALA A 475 16.27 -7.88 -17.70
CA ALA A 475 14.98 -8.05 -18.36
C ALA A 475 13.80 -7.57 -17.50
N PHE A 476 13.90 -7.69 -16.17
CA PHE A 476 12.93 -7.10 -15.24
C PHE A 476 12.94 -5.57 -15.32
N ALA A 477 14.12 -4.93 -15.22
CA ALA A 477 14.23 -3.48 -15.25
C ALA A 477 13.78 -2.89 -16.61
N GLU A 478 14.18 -3.51 -17.71
CA GLU A 478 13.73 -3.18 -19.07
C GLU A 478 12.21 -3.30 -19.20
N ARG A 479 11.62 -4.45 -18.84
CA ARG A 479 10.18 -4.64 -18.92
C ARG A 479 9.40 -3.69 -18.00
N TRP A 480 9.85 -3.49 -16.76
CA TRP A 480 9.19 -2.59 -15.80
C TRP A 480 9.14 -1.16 -16.32
N SER A 481 10.21 -0.67 -16.97
CA SER A 481 10.24 0.66 -17.60
C SER A 481 9.20 0.89 -18.72
N THR A 482 8.51 -0.17 -19.17
CA THR A 482 7.44 -0.12 -20.18
C THR A 482 6.02 -0.24 -19.58
N THR A 483 5.89 -0.29 -18.25
CA THR A 483 4.59 -0.43 -17.54
C THR A 483 3.92 0.92 -17.27
N LYS A 484 2.60 0.90 -17.06
CA LYS A 484 1.83 2.12 -16.75
C LYS A 484 2.12 2.63 -15.33
N ASN A 485 2.28 1.72 -14.36
CA ASN A 485 2.67 2.09 -13.00
C ASN A 485 4.06 2.76 -12.97
N PHE A 486 4.98 2.38 -13.86
CA PHE A 486 6.25 3.06 -14.03
C PHE A 486 6.10 4.47 -14.62
N GLU A 487 5.23 4.67 -15.62
CA GLU A 487 4.94 5.99 -16.18
C GLU A 487 4.39 6.95 -15.11
N ILE A 488 3.37 6.51 -14.37
CA ILE A 488 2.76 7.25 -13.26
C ILE A 488 3.79 7.57 -12.17
N TRP A 489 4.59 6.58 -11.77
CA TRP A 489 5.67 6.76 -10.79
C TRP A 489 6.70 7.77 -11.28
N ASN A 490 7.19 7.64 -12.51
CA ASN A 490 8.24 8.49 -13.03
C ASN A 490 7.81 9.96 -13.16
N ALA A 491 6.53 10.20 -13.45
CA ALA A 491 5.90 11.51 -13.49
C ALA A 491 5.68 12.14 -12.10
N THR A 492 5.35 11.35 -11.08
CA THR A 492 5.04 11.83 -9.70
C THR A 492 6.24 11.84 -8.75
N CYS A 493 7.25 11.00 -8.98
CA CYS A 493 8.47 10.90 -8.18
C CYS A 493 9.46 12.03 -8.45
N ASP A 494 10.12 12.53 -7.39
CA ASP A 494 11.23 13.48 -7.53
C ASP A 494 12.44 12.84 -8.24
N ASP A 495 13.20 13.64 -8.97
CA ASP A 495 14.32 13.12 -9.79
C ASP A 495 15.60 12.84 -9.00
N LEU A 496 15.65 13.20 -7.70
CA LEU A 496 16.85 13.15 -6.86
C LEU A 496 16.64 12.35 -5.57
N ILE A 497 15.67 11.44 -5.53
CA ILE A 497 15.40 10.55 -4.37
C ILE A 497 16.60 9.70 -3.95
N PHE A 498 17.59 9.51 -4.84
CA PHE A 498 18.87 8.86 -4.53
C PHE A 498 19.74 9.64 -3.53
N ASN A 499 19.44 10.93 -3.27
CA ASN A 499 20.05 11.67 -2.16
C ASN A 499 19.51 11.24 -0.78
N PHE A 500 18.40 10.49 -0.74
CA PHE A 500 17.68 10.05 0.46
C PHE A 500 17.61 8.52 0.62
N HIS A 501 18.19 7.77 -0.33
CA HIS A 501 18.32 6.31 -0.30
C HIS A 501 19.50 5.89 -1.19
N PRO A 502 20.38 4.97 -0.76
CA PRO A 502 21.44 4.44 -1.62
C PRO A 502 20.88 3.94 -2.98
N PRO A 503 21.41 4.41 -4.13
CA PRO A 503 21.01 3.97 -5.47
C PRO A 503 21.73 2.67 -5.87
N VAL A 504 21.73 1.70 -4.95
CA VAL A 504 22.26 0.35 -5.11
C VAL A 504 21.24 -0.63 -4.52
N HIS A 505 21.20 -1.85 -5.06
CA HIS A 505 20.33 -2.94 -4.59
C HIS A 505 20.49 -3.20 -3.08
N ALA A 506 19.41 -3.32 -2.32
CA ALA A 506 19.42 -3.49 -0.85
C ALA A 506 20.45 -4.53 -0.35
N ALA A 507 20.48 -5.71 -0.98
CA ALA A 507 21.50 -6.74 -0.70
C ALA A 507 22.97 -6.42 -1.05
N ALA A 508 23.32 -5.22 -1.52
CA ALA A 508 24.70 -4.79 -1.71
C ALA A 508 25.41 -4.65 -0.36
N GLU A 509 24.80 -3.91 0.57
CA GLU A 509 25.37 -3.62 1.90
C GLU A 509 25.29 -4.83 2.87
N LEU A 510 24.42 -5.81 2.60
CA LEU A 510 24.28 -7.02 3.40
C LEU A 510 25.53 -7.92 3.32
N SER A 511 26.38 -7.86 4.34
CA SER A 511 27.51 -8.78 4.50
C SER A 511 27.02 -10.17 4.93
N SER A 512 27.58 -11.23 4.33
CA SER A 512 27.24 -12.61 4.67
C SER A 512 27.97 -13.05 5.96
N GLY A 513 27.53 -12.54 7.12
CA GLY A 513 28.11 -12.90 8.40
C GLY A 513 27.72 -12.06 9.62
N ASP A 514 27.03 -10.92 9.47
CA ASP A 514 26.68 -10.04 10.60
C ASP A 514 25.16 -9.83 10.74
N PRO A 515 24.49 -10.59 11.63
CA PRO A 515 23.05 -10.42 11.89
C PRO A 515 22.68 -9.05 12.48
N GLY A 516 23.62 -8.34 13.11
CA GLY A 516 23.35 -7.09 13.82
C GLY A 516 23.11 -5.91 12.88
N TYR A 517 23.70 -5.92 11.68
CA TYR A 517 23.77 -4.72 10.84
C TYR A 517 22.41 -4.22 10.34
N LEU A 518 21.46 -5.14 10.11
CA LEU A 518 20.09 -4.82 9.71
C LEU A 518 19.37 -3.95 10.75
N SER A 519 19.61 -4.16 12.05
CA SER A 519 19.09 -3.30 13.13
C SER A 519 19.66 -1.87 13.11
N GLY A 520 20.87 -1.69 12.56
CA GLY A 520 21.54 -0.41 12.46
C GLY A 520 20.79 0.58 11.58
N LEU A 521 20.28 0.13 10.43
CA LEU A 521 19.45 0.95 9.54
C LEU A 521 18.13 1.35 10.22
N PHE A 522 17.47 0.42 10.93
CA PHE A 522 16.22 0.69 11.67
C PHE A 522 16.37 1.74 12.78
N SER A 523 17.57 1.92 13.33
CA SER A 523 17.82 3.00 14.31
C SER A 523 17.55 4.40 13.73
N SER A 524 17.70 4.58 12.41
CA SER A 524 17.43 5.84 11.68
C SER A 524 15.93 6.16 11.53
N PHE A 525 15.06 5.15 11.70
CA PHE A 525 13.60 5.31 11.68
C PHE A 525 13.01 5.46 13.08
N LYS A 526 13.47 4.68 14.08
CA LYS A 526 13.03 4.87 15.49
C LYS A 526 13.69 6.06 16.19
N LYS A 527 14.73 6.68 15.60
CA LYS A 527 15.19 8.04 15.90
C LYS A 527 15.60 8.74 14.61
N THR A 528 15.01 9.90 14.32
CA THR A 528 15.21 10.68 13.09
C THR A 528 16.64 11.23 12.96
N LYS A 529 17.58 10.36 12.55
CA LYS A 529 18.94 10.73 12.15
C LYS A 529 19.30 9.95 10.90
N ILE A 530 19.13 10.62 9.75
CA ILE A 530 19.75 10.23 8.48
C ILE A 530 21.25 9.95 8.75
N PRO A 531 21.85 8.88 8.22
CA PRO A 531 23.29 8.65 8.36
C PRO A 531 24.04 9.89 7.86
N PHE A 532 24.91 10.45 8.71
CA PHE A 532 25.45 11.82 8.60
C PHE A 532 25.87 12.22 7.17
N LYS A 533 26.54 11.31 6.45
CA LYS A 533 27.00 11.51 5.07
C LYS A 533 25.88 11.79 4.04
N LEU A 534 24.66 11.26 4.23
CA LEU A 534 23.54 11.54 3.31
C LEU A 534 22.78 12.83 3.70
N SER A 535 22.66 13.16 4.98
CA SER A 535 22.12 14.47 5.38
C SER A 535 22.98 15.61 4.84
N ASP A 536 24.31 15.47 4.90
CA ASP A 536 25.24 16.48 4.38
C ASP A 536 25.07 16.65 2.86
N LYS A 537 24.95 15.55 2.09
CA LYS A 537 24.65 15.59 0.64
C LYS A 537 23.31 16.28 0.33
N ALA A 538 22.25 15.97 1.08
CA ALA A 538 20.93 16.56 0.88
C ALA A 538 20.89 18.07 1.23
N VAL A 539 21.56 18.48 2.32
CA VAL A 539 21.71 19.90 2.70
C VAL A 539 22.52 20.67 1.64
N LEU A 540 23.58 20.05 1.09
CA LEU A 540 24.35 20.60 -0.02
C LEU A 540 23.44 20.91 -1.23
N TYR A 541 22.56 19.98 -1.60
CA TYR A 541 21.59 20.19 -2.69
C TYR A 541 20.66 21.38 -2.43
N PHE A 542 19.98 21.44 -1.28
CA PHE A 542 19.07 22.55 -0.98
C PHE A 542 19.78 23.91 -0.83
N SER A 543 21.07 23.92 -0.47
CA SER A 543 21.88 25.15 -0.44
C SER A 543 22.19 25.75 -1.82
N HIS A 544 22.02 24.96 -2.91
CA HIS A 544 22.47 25.30 -4.26
C HIS A 544 21.37 25.81 -5.21
N GLN A 545 20.23 26.26 -4.67
CA GLN A 545 19.34 27.14 -5.45
C GLN A 545 20.08 28.44 -5.80
N LYS A 546 20.32 28.67 -7.11
CA LYS A 546 21.17 29.76 -7.62
C LYS A 546 20.73 31.12 -7.08
N LYS A 547 21.61 31.81 -6.34
CA LYS A 547 21.50 33.25 -6.12
C LYS A 547 21.48 33.96 -7.49
N PRO A 548 20.51 34.85 -7.77
CA PRO A 548 20.45 35.56 -9.05
C PRO A 548 21.61 36.55 -9.15
N GLN A 549 22.59 36.27 -10.01
CA GLN A 549 23.66 37.20 -10.34
C GLN A 549 23.07 38.35 -11.16
N LYS A 550 22.99 39.55 -10.56
CA LYS A 550 22.73 40.79 -11.30
C LYS A 550 23.98 41.15 -12.09
N PHE A 551 23.85 41.25 -13.42
CA PHE A 551 24.92 41.70 -14.30
C PHE A 551 24.84 43.24 -14.41
N ILE A 552 25.77 43.95 -13.76
CA ILE A 552 25.98 45.39 -13.92
C ILE A 552 27.49 45.61 -14.05
N PRO A 553 28.00 46.18 -15.16
CA PRO A 553 29.40 46.51 -15.32
C PRO A 553 29.65 47.97 -14.91
N ASP A 554 30.14 48.19 -13.69
CA ASP A 554 30.63 49.50 -13.27
C ASP A 554 32.07 49.73 -13.76
N LYS A 555 32.40 51.01 -13.99
CA LYS A 555 33.63 51.44 -14.67
C LYS A 555 34.76 51.82 -13.70
N GLU A 556 35.98 51.67 -14.23
CA GLU A 556 37.19 52.49 -14.02
C GLU A 556 37.16 53.56 -12.91
N GLN A 557 38.08 53.42 -11.94
CA GLN A 557 38.91 54.55 -11.50
C GLN A 557 40.26 54.06 -10.93
N GLU A 558 41.24 54.98 -10.90
CA GLU A 558 42.68 54.69 -10.83
C GLU A 558 43.27 54.50 -9.40
N PRO A 559 44.49 53.93 -9.28
CA PRO A 559 45.07 53.55 -7.98
C PRO A 559 45.87 54.67 -7.30
N ALA A 560 46.06 54.52 -5.98
CA ALA A 560 47.02 55.30 -5.20
C ALA A 560 47.99 54.39 -4.43
N LYS A 561 49.27 54.77 -4.42
CA LYS A 561 50.35 54.26 -3.54
C LYS A 561 50.30 55.04 -2.20
N GLU A 562 51.18 54.90 -1.20
CA GLU A 562 52.40 54.12 -0.89
C GLU A 562 52.38 53.93 0.68
N ALA A 563 53.30 53.39 1.47
CA ALA A 563 54.69 52.92 1.34
C ALA A 563 54.96 51.77 2.36
N GLU A 564 56.19 51.61 2.86
CA GLU A 564 56.64 50.46 3.65
C GLU A 564 56.46 50.58 5.18
N ASN A 565 56.67 49.46 5.90
CA ASN A 565 57.83 49.35 6.82
C ASN A 565 58.18 47.88 7.17
N GLU A 566 59.43 47.65 7.57
CA GLU A 566 60.02 46.32 7.79
C GLU A 566 60.02 45.88 9.27
N ALA A 567 60.12 44.57 9.52
CA ALA A 567 61.15 43.96 10.41
C ALA A 567 61.00 42.43 10.56
N LYS A 568 62.15 41.72 10.57
CA LYS A 568 62.33 40.37 11.16
C LYS A 568 63.55 40.42 12.10
N PRO A 569 63.58 39.57 13.14
CA PRO A 569 64.46 38.39 13.14
C PRO A 569 63.66 37.10 13.54
N GLU A 570 64.06 35.85 13.29
CA GLU A 570 65.29 35.12 13.66
C GLU A 570 65.53 35.02 15.20
N GLN A 571 65.94 33.90 15.82
CA GLN A 571 66.48 32.61 15.32
C GLN A 571 66.35 31.50 16.40
N LYS A 572 66.61 30.21 16.03
CA LYS A 572 67.02 29.05 16.90
C LYS A 572 66.00 28.46 17.93
N SER A 573 66.22 27.28 18.56
CA SER A 573 66.61 25.91 18.11
C SER A 573 66.64 24.92 19.31
N TYR A 574 66.87 23.61 19.08
CA TYR A 574 66.98 22.47 20.06
C TYR A 574 65.66 21.91 20.65
N TRP A 575 65.54 20.62 21.06
CA TRP A 575 65.99 19.29 20.55
C TRP A 575 65.54 18.20 21.56
N ASN A 576 65.36 16.93 21.13
CA ASN A 576 65.27 15.71 21.98
C ASN A 576 64.08 15.57 22.99
N TRP A 577 63.75 14.39 23.53
CA TRP A 577 63.70 12.99 23.01
C TRP A 577 63.01 12.10 24.08
N ASP A 578 62.57 10.90 23.68
CA ASP A 578 62.35 9.71 24.52
C ASP A 578 61.33 9.75 25.70
N PHE A 579 60.91 8.62 26.29
CA PHE A 579 60.42 7.31 25.78
C PHE A 579 59.90 6.49 26.98
N LYS A 580 59.32 5.31 26.73
CA LYS A 580 59.05 4.18 27.65
C LYS A 580 57.85 4.34 28.62
N GLN A 581 57.16 3.25 28.99
CA GLN A 581 57.31 1.84 28.57
C GLN A 581 55.97 1.15 28.43
#